data_AF-A0AAE0YUG5-F1
#
_entry.id   AF-A0AAE0YUG5-F1
#
_cell.length_a   1.000
_cell.length_b   1.000
_cell.length_c   1.000
_cell.angle_alpha   90.00
_cell.angle_beta   90.00
_cell.angle_gamma   90.00
#
_symmetry.space_group_name_H-M   'P 1'
#
loop_
_entity.id
_entity.type
_entity.pdbx_description
1 polymer ?
#
loop_
_entity_poly.entity_id
_entity_poly.type
_entity_poly.pdbx_seq_one_letter_code
_entity_poly.pdbx_strand_id
1 'polypeptide(L)'
;MEELSRNIQFGPVQVSLPSDNLDVLEDCNALLNDIHALRKEMREKGYLFIRGFHDREEVLAARSAILTYIEKCGEKLSKEHSLEEGVLREGCGVGCVHFMEGHNEISHSNAVLSVMEGKRAMNFFQQYFDTEVVTFDYKWLR
;
A
#
# COMPACT_ATOMS: atom_id res chain seq x y z
N MET A 1 -21.67 -9.55 23.46
CA MET A 1 -22.12 -9.97 22.12
C MET A 1 -20.99 -10.82 21.58
N GLU A 2 -21.15 -12.14 21.60
CA GLU A 2 -20.09 -13.09 21.25
C GLU A 2 -19.85 -12.96 19.74
N GLU A 3 -18.74 -12.36 19.33
CA GLU A 3 -18.36 -12.32 17.91
C GLU A 3 -18.14 -13.77 17.46
N LEU A 4 -19.06 -14.26 16.63
CA LEU A 4 -18.95 -15.58 16.03
C LEU A 4 -17.67 -15.63 15.21
N SER A 5 -16.72 -16.45 15.64
CA SER A 5 -15.47 -16.67 14.91
C SER A 5 -15.78 -17.23 13.52
N ARG A 6 -15.15 -16.63 12.49
CA ARG A 6 -15.30 -17.05 11.09
C ARG A 6 -14.02 -17.71 10.59
N ASN A 7 -14.14 -18.80 9.86
CA ASN A 7 -12.98 -19.46 9.23
C ASN A 7 -12.69 -18.85 7.86
N ILE A 8 -11.43 -18.44 7.65
CA ILE A 8 -10.93 -17.84 6.41
C ILE A 8 -9.89 -18.78 5.79
N GLN A 9 -9.96 -18.98 4.48
CA GLN A 9 -9.00 -19.80 3.73
C GLN A 9 -7.88 -18.91 3.16
N PHE A 10 -6.62 -19.20 3.51
CA PHE A 10 -5.41 -18.61 2.94
C PHE A 10 -4.60 -19.69 2.22
N GLY A 11 -4.75 -19.79 0.90
CA GLY A 11 -4.10 -20.85 0.12
C GLY A 11 -4.50 -22.23 0.65
N PRO A 12 -3.57 -23.08 1.11
CA PRO A 12 -3.90 -24.39 1.72
C PRO A 12 -4.26 -24.32 3.21
N VAL A 13 -4.09 -23.18 3.88
CA VAL A 13 -4.30 -23.03 5.33
C VAL A 13 -5.66 -22.42 5.64
N GLN A 14 -6.34 -22.92 6.66
CA GLN A 14 -7.56 -22.31 7.20
C GLN A 14 -7.29 -21.72 8.58
N VAL A 15 -7.75 -20.49 8.83
CA VAL A 15 -7.51 -19.75 10.08
C VAL A 15 -8.83 -19.12 10.56
N SER A 16 -9.08 -19.16 11.87
CA SER A 16 -10.25 -18.49 12.47
C SER A 16 -9.97 -17.00 12.72
N LEU A 17 -10.99 -16.17 12.57
CA LEU A 17 -10.96 -14.73 12.82
C LEU A 17 -12.11 -14.34 13.77
N PRO A 18 -11.83 -13.74 14.94
CA PRO A 18 -10.50 -13.51 15.52
C PRO A 18 -9.85 -14.79 16.08
N SER A 19 -8.52 -14.82 16.10
CA SER A 19 -7.69 -15.82 16.78
C SER A 19 -6.30 -15.27 17.08
N ASP A 20 -5.49 -16.01 17.85
CA ASP A 20 -4.10 -15.64 18.14
C ASP A 20 -3.23 -15.42 16.88
N ASN A 21 -3.62 -15.98 15.74
CA ASN A 21 -2.90 -15.86 14.48
C ASN A 21 -3.51 -14.87 13.49
N LEU A 22 -4.72 -14.37 13.75
CA LEU A 22 -5.44 -13.52 12.81
C LEU A 22 -6.47 -12.65 13.54
N ASP A 23 -6.31 -11.34 13.39
CA ASP A 23 -7.22 -10.35 13.97
C ASP A 23 -7.48 -9.19 12.98
N VAL A 24 -8.42 -8.31 13.34
CA VAL A 24 -8.76 -7.11 12.58
C VAL A 24 -7.87 -5.95 13.00
N LEU A 25 -7.29 -5.24 12.02
CA LEU A 25 -6.54 -4.01 12.31
C LEU A 25 -7.47 -2.92 12.83
N GLU A 26 -7.12 -2.34 13.98
CA GLU A 26 -7.86 -1.26 14.60
C GLU A 26 -7.57 0.08 13.91
N ASP A 27 -8.63 0.83 13.62
CA ASP A 27 -8.55 2.12 12.94
C ASP A 27 -8.04 3.22 13.88
N CYS A 28 -6.94 3.88 13.50
CA CYS A 28 -6.32 4.97 14.25
C CYS A 28 -6.71 6.37 13.76
N ASN A 29 -7.68 6.52 12.84
CA ASN A 29 -8.05 7.81 12.25
C ASN A 29 -8.40 8.89 13.28
N ALA A 30 -9.06 8.51 14.38
CA ALA A 30 -9.43 9.45 15.46
C ALA A 30 -8.20 10.05 16.19
N LEU A 31 -7.05 9.38 16.10
CA LEU A 31 -5.81 9.78 16.77
C LEU A 31 -4.90 10.66 15.90
N LEU A 32 -5.29 10.96 14.66
CA LEU A 32 -4.42 11.67 13.70
C LEU A 32 -3.91 13.03 14.19
N ASN A 33 -4.66 13.71 15.05
CA ASN A 33 -4.29 15.00 15.62
C ASN A 33 -3.63 14.88 17.00
N ASP A 34 -3.37 13.66 17.48
CA ASP A 34 -2.75 13.36 18.77
C ASP A 34 -1.52 12.44 18.57
N ILE A 35 -0.37 13.08 18.35
CA ILE A 35 0.91 12.39 18.16
C ILE A 35 1.28 11.53 19.39
N HIS A 36 0.91 11.94 20.61
CA HIS A 36 1.20 11.16 21.80
C HIS A 36 0.39 9.86 21.84
N ALA A 37 -0.89 9.92 21.46
CA ALA A 37 -1.73 8.74 21.32
C ALA A 37 -1.25 7.82 20.20
N LEU A 38 -0.88 8.36 19.03
CA LEU A 38 -0.30 7.55 17.94
C LEU A 38 0.98 6.83 18.37
N ARG A 39 1.89 7.54 19.04
CA ARG A 39 3.13 6.92 19.56
C ARG A 39 2.84 5.85 20.61
N LYS A 40 1.76 5.99 21.39
CA LYS A 40 1.32 4.98 22.35
C LYS A 40 0.81 3.73 21.62
N GLU A 41 -0.08 3.89 20.65
CA GLU A 41 -0.59 2.76 19.84
C GLU A 41 0.53 1.99 19.14
N MET A 42 1.47 2.70 18.51
CA MET A 42 2.61 2.03 17.87
C MET A 42 3.46 1.24 18.87
N ARG A 43 3.66 1.75 20.11
CA ARG A 43 4.42 1.02 21.14
C ARG A 43 3.68 -0.21 21.66
N GLU A 44 2.36 -0.13 21.80
CA GLU A 44 1.53 -1.19 22.39
C GLU A 44 1.19 -2.28 21.37
N LYS A 45 0.90 -1.89 20.11
CA LYS A 45 0.44 -2.80 19.05
C LYS A 45 1.47 -3.09 17.97
N GLY A 46 2.50 -2.25 17.83
CA GLY A 46 3.53 -2.40 16.80
C GLY A 46 3.11 -1.95 15.40
N TYR A 47 1.92 -1.35 15.25
CA TYR A 47 1.42 -0.83 13.98
C TYR A 47 0.53 0.41 14.17
N LEU A 48 0.31 1.13 13.08
CA LEU A 48 -0.73 2.16 12.94
C LEU A 48 -1.50 1.89 11.66
N PHE A 49 -2.82 1.77 11.76
CA PHE A 49 -3.68 1.60 10.59
C PHE A 49 -4.56 2.84 10.41
N ILE A 50 -4.31 3.57 9.32
CA ILE A 50 -4.96 4.85 9.03
C ILE A 50 -5.64 4.75 7.67
N ARG A 51 -6.97 4.79 7.67
CA ARG A 51 -7.80 4.76 6.46
C ARG A 51 -7.82 6.12 5.78
N GLY A 52 -7.74 6.12 4.44
CA GLY A 52 -7.79 7.35 3.66
C GLY A 52 -6.66 8.33 3.98
N PHE A 53 -5.50 7.80 4.41
CA PHE A 53 -4.34 8.61 4.70
C PHE A 53 -3.88 9.36 3.45
N HIS A 54 -3.57 8.65 2.37
CA HIS A 54 -3.15 9.26 1.10
C HIS A 54 -4.30 9.96 0.38
N ASP A 55 -3.96 10.99 -0.40
CA ASP A 55 -4.91 11.61 -1.33
C ASP A 55 -5.31 10.60 -2.42
N ARG A 56 -6.62 10.48 -2.66
CA ARG A 56 -7.15 9.48 -3.60
C ARG A 56 -6.69 9.74 -5.03
N GLU A 57 -6.64 11.00 -5.45
CA GLU A 57 -6.28 11.36 -6.82
C GLU A 57 -4.79 11.12 -7.07
N GLU A 58 -3.93 11.41 -6.09
CA GLU A 58 -2.50 11.07 -6.14
C GLU A 58 -2.30 9.55 -6.31
N VAL A 59 -3.04 8.74 -5.54
CA VAL A 59 -2.99 7.28 -5.65
C VAL A 59 -3.46 6.79 -7.02
N LEU A 60 -4.55 7.34 -7.55
CA LEU A 60 -5.06 6.98 -8.87
C LEU A 60 -4.11 7.40 -10.00
N ALA A 61 -3.46 8.55 -9.88
CA ALA A 61 -2.43 9.00 -10.82
C ALA A 61 -1.20 8.08 -10.80
N ALA A 62 -0.70 7.70 -9.63
CA ALA A 62 0.40 6.74 -9.48
C ALA A 62 0.04 5.38 -10.09
N ARG A 63 -1.17 4.89 -9.82
CA ARG A 63 -1.70 3.65 -10.40
C ARG A 63 -1.73 3.71 -11.94
N SER A 64 -2.24 4.80 -12.51
CA SER A 64 -2.29 4.99 -13.96
C SER A 64 -0.88 5.01 -14.58
N ALA A 65 0.08 5.67 -13.94
CA ALA A 65 1.47 5.71 -14.39
C ALA A 65 2.12 4.30 -14.39
N ILE A 66 1.88 3.51 -13.34
CA ILE A 66 2.38 2.14 -13.23
C ILE A 66 1.77 1.24 -14.31
N LEU A 67 0.45 1.31 -14.52
CA LEU A 67 -0.22 0.49 -15.53
C LEU A 67 0.26 0.83 -16.95
N THR A 68 0.42 2.12 -17.24
CA THR A 68 1.00 2.60 -18.51
C THR A 68 2.44 2.09 -18.70
N TYR A 69 3.24 2.06 -17.63
CA TYR A 69 4.59 1.51 -17.70
C TYR A 69 4.58 0.00 -18.00
N ILE A 70 3.72 -0.77 -17.31
CA ILE A 70 3.57 -2.21 -17.54
C ILE A 70 3.17 -2.49 -18.99
N GLU A 71 2.22 -1.73 -19.55
CA GLU A 71 1.80 -1.86 -20.95
C GLU A 71 2.95 -1.58 -21.92
N LYS A 72 3.78 -0.57 -21.65
CA LYS A 72 4.97 -0.25 -22.45
C LYS A 72 6.05 -1.34 -22.40
N CYS A 73 6.18 -2.05 -21.27
CA CYS A 73 7.14 -3.15 -21.11
C CYS A 73 6.71 -4.44 -21.83
N GLY A 74 5.50 -4.49 -22.38
CA GLY A 74 5.04 -5.56 -23.27
C GLY A 74 3.60 -5.97 -23.02
N GLU A 75 3.15 -6.98 -23.77
CA GLU A 75 1.77 -7.47 -23.69
C GLU A 75 1.55 -8.30 -22.42
N LYS A 76 1.35 -7.63 -21.29
CA LYS A 76 1.08 -8.22 -19.96
C LYS A 76 -0.35 -8.03 -19.50
N LEU A 77 -1.00 -6.96 -19.95
CA LEU A 77 -2.38 -6.62 -19.59
C LEU A 77 -3.35 -7.17 -20.63
N SER A 78 -4.57 -7.49 -20.19
CA SER A 78 -5.65 -7.98 -21.06
C SER A 78 -6.14 -6.86 -21.97
N LYS A 79 -6.38 -7.19 -23.24
CA LYS A 79 -6.97 -6.26 -24.23
C LYS A 79 -8.50 -6.21 -24.17
N GLU A 80 -9.12 -7.10 -23.41
CA GLU A 80 -10.58 -7.16 -23.19
C GLU A 80 -11.05 -6.19 -22.09
N HIS A 81 -10.09 -5.65 -21.33
CA HIS A 81 -10.31 -4.74 -20.21
C HIS A 81 -9.66 -3.38 -20.49
N SER A 82 -10.14 -2.34 -19.82
CA SER A 82 -9.47 -1.04 -19.87
C SER A 82 -8.12 -1.10 -19.15
N LEU A 83 -7.19 -0.23 -19.53
CA LEU A 83 -5.89 -0.12 -18.87
C LEU A 83 -6.07 0.10 -17.37
N GLU A 84 -7.03 0.95 -17.01
CA GLU A 84 -7.41 1.32 -15.64
C GLU A 84 -8.08 0.19 -14.87
N GLU A 85 -8.40 -0.96 -15.45
CA GLU A 85 -8.82 -2.13 -14.67
C GLU A 85 -7.60 -2.92 -14.17
N GLY A 86 -6.46 -2.81 -14.87
CA GLY A 86 -5.21 -3.46 -14.49
C GLY A 86 -5.27 -4.99 -14.51
N VAL A 87 -6.14 -5.55 -15.37
CA VAL A 87 -6.33 -7.00 -15.50
C VAL A 87 -5.19 -7.59 -16.30
N LEU A 88 -4.51 -8.59 -15.75
CA LEU A 88 -3.48 -9.34 -16.47
C LEU A 88 -4.09 -10.16 -17.61
N ARG A 89 -3.34 -10.34 -18.70
CA ARG A 89 -3.78 -11.22 -19.79
C ARG A 89 -3.85 -12.68 -19.35
N GLU A 90 -4.62 -13.49 -20.07
CA GLU A 90 -4.66 -14.93 -19.84
C GLU A 90 -3.26 -15.56 -19.97
N GLY A 91 -2.97 -16.54 -19.09
CA GLY A 91 -1.67 -17.22 -19.01
C GLY A 91 -0.53 -16.39 -18.39
N CYS A 92 -0.80 -15.18 -17.91
CA CYS A 92 0.15 -14.34 -17.19
C CYS A 92 0.22 -14.79 -15.71
N GLY A 93 1.18 -15.66 -15.39
CA GLY A 93 1.38 -16.22 -14.05
C GLY A 93 2.41 -15.50 -13.19
N VAL A 94 2.94 -16.19 -12.18
CA VAL A 94 4.01 -15.71 -11.30
C VAL A 94 5.22 -15.27 -12.14
N GLY A 95 5.72 -14.05 -11.90
CA GLY A 95 6.85 -13.47 -12.64
C GLY A 95 6.50 -12.86 -13.99
N CYS A 96 5.20 -12.79 -14.35
CA CYS A 96 4.78 -12.20 -15.61
C CYS A 96 4.95 -10.68 -15.66
N VAL A 97 4.63 -9.96 -14.58
CA VAL A 97 4.91 -8.53 -14.41
C VAL A 97 6.38 -8.37 -14.05
N HIS A 98 7.08 -7.48 -14.73
CA HIS A 98 8.49 -7.21 -14.45
C HIS A 98 8.63 -6.59 -13.06
N PHE A 99 9.69 -6.96 -12.33
CA PHE A 99 10.07 -6.23 -11.12
C PHE A 99 10.34 -4.78 -11.49
N MET A 100 9.60 -3.85 -10.89
CA MET A 100 9.81 -2.41 -11.06
C MET A 100 10.75 -1.85 -9.98
N GLU A 101 11.17 -2.70 -9.04
CA GLU A 101 12.16 -2.39 -8.02
C GLU A 101 13.50 -2.03 -8.70
N GLY A 102 14.03 -0.83 -8.43
CA GLY A 102 15.29 -0.34 -9.04
C GLY A 102 15.16 0.25 -10.44
N HIS A 103 13.96 0.24 -11.03
CA HIS A 103 13.66 0.94 -12.28
C HIS A 103 13.26 2.38 -11.97
N ASN A 104 14.26 3.27 -11.90
CA ASN A 104 14.05 4.66 -11.48
C ASN A 104 13.11 5.45 -12.41
N GLU A 105 12.98 5.05 -13.68
CA GLU A 105 12.07 5.70 -14.62
C GLU A 105 10.59 5.65 -14.17
N ILE A 106 10.19 4.62 -13.42
CA ILE A 106 8.84 4.50 -12.85
C ILE A 106 8.82 4.73 -11.35
N SER A 107 9.78 4.14 -10.63
CA SER A 107 9.83 4.19 -9.16
C SER A 107 10.13 5.59 -8.60
N HIS A 108 10.81 6.43 -9.39
CA HIS A 108 11.06 7.84 -9.08
C HIS A 108 10.25 8.79 -10.00
N SER A 109 9.20 8.29 -10.64
CA SER A 109 8.29 9.16 -11.38
C SER A 109 7.55 10.09 -10.42
N ASN A 110 7.24 11.31 -10.86
CA ASN A 110 6.52 12.30 -10.05
C ASN A 110 5.21 11.73 -9.50
N ALA A 111 4.47 10.93 -10.28
CA ALA A 111 3.21 10.33 -9.85
C ALA A 111 3.39 9.40 -8.64
N VAL A 112 4.44 8.56 -8.65
CA VAL A 112 4.76 7.65 -7.53
C VAL A 112 5.31 8.43 -6.33
N LEU A 113 6.24 9.36 -6.56
CA LEU A 113 6.83 10.16 -5.48
C LEU A 113 5.82 11.10 -4.83
N SER A 114 4.79 11.58 -5.54
CA SER A 114 3.68 12.33 -4.93
C SER A 114 2.97 11.52 -3.84
N VAL A 115 2.85 10.20 -3.98
CA VAL A 115 2.23 9.34 -2.96
C VAL A 115 3.21 9.00 -1.83
N MET A 116 4.46 8.65 -2.18
CA MET A 116 5.44 8.13 -1.22
C MET A 116 6.19 9.23 -0.45
N GLU A 117 6.53 10.31 -1.13
CA GLU A 117 7.31 11.46 -0.63
C GLU A 117 6.50 12.75 -0.64
N GLY A 118 5.20 12.68 -0.94
CA GLY A 118 4.32 13.82 -0.91
C GLY A 118 4.29 14.49 0.46
N LYS A 119 3.93 15.77 0.46
CA LYS A 119 3.86 16.61 1.67
C LYS A 119 3.09 15.93 2.80
N ARG A 120 2.03 15.19 2.49
CA ARG A 120 1.22 14.51 3.50
C ARG A 120 2.01 13.43 4.25
N ALA A 121 2.68 12.53 3.53
CA ALA A 121 3.48 11.47 4.13
C ALA A 121 4.67 12.06 4.89
N MET A 122 5.40 12.98 4.27
CA MET A 122 6.57 13.61 4.87
C MET A 122 6.23 14.41 6.13
N ASN A 123 5.16 15.21 6.09
CA ASN A 123 4.72 15.97 7.26
C ASN A 123 4.25 15.07 8.40
N PHE A 124 3.53 13.98 8.08
CA PHE A 124 3.10 13.01 9.10
C PHE A 124 4.30 12.40 9.80
N PHE A 125 5.30 11.89 9.05
CA PHE A 125 6.48 11.28 9.66
C PHE A 125 7.33 12.31 10.40
N GLN A 126 7.48 13.52 9.89
CA GLN A 126 8.18 14.60 10.57
C GLN A 126 7.54 14.93 11.92
N GLN A 127 6.22 15.05 11.99
CA GLN A 127 5.50 15.27 13.24
C GLN A 127 5.59 14.05 14.17
N TYR A 128 5.44 12.85 13.60
CA TYR A 128 5.45 11.60 14.35
C TYR A 128 6.81 11.31 14.99
N PHE A 129 7.91 11.59 14.30
CA PHE A 129 9.26 11.40 14.82
C PHE A 129 9.85 12.63 15.50
N ASP A 130 9.22 13.81 15.33
CA ASP A 130 9.69 15.09 15.87
C ASP A 130 11.14 15.40 15.46
N THR A 131 11.45 15.11 14.20
CA THR A 131 12.79 15.25 13.64
C THR A 131 12.74 15.36 12.12
N GLU A 132 13.87 15.68 11.51
CA GLU A 132 14.02 15.64 10.05
C GLU A 132 13.91 14.19 9.57
N VAL A 133 13.09 13.98 8.54
CA VAL A 133 12.82 12.65 7.99
C VAL A 133 13.25 12.58 6.55
N VAL A 134 13.80 11.44 6.20
CA VAL A 134 14.12 11.05 4.83
C VAL A 134 13.42 9.73 4.55
N THR A 135 13.15 9.45 3.28
CA THR A 135 12.68 8.14 2.85
C THR A 135 13.85 7.34 2.32
N PHE A 136 13.71 6.02 2.19
CA PHE A 136 14.71 5.21 1.51
C PHE A 136 14.82 5.65 0.04
N ASP A 137 16.03 5.92 -0.45
CA ASP A 137 16.23 6.27 -1.87
C ASP A 137 15.68 5.16 -2.79
N TYR A 138 15.87 3.91 -2.41
CA TYR A 138 15.34 2.78 -3.15
C TYR A 138 13.84 2.58 -2.87
N LYS A 139 13.02 2.54 -3.94
CA LYS A 139 11.58 2.27 -3.84
C LYS A 139 11.25 0.88 -4.37
N TRP A 140 10.61 0.06 -3.53
CA TRP A 140 10.16 -1.28 -3.87
C TRP A 140 8.76 -1.26 -4.48
N LEU A 141 8.66 -0.98 -5.78
CA LEU A 141 7.42 -1.16 -6.54
C LEU A 141 7.27 -2.63 -6.95
N ARG A 142 6.27 -3.29 -6.36
CA ARG A 142 5.94 -4.70 -6.59
C ARG A 142 4.76 -4.90 -7.52
#